data_AF-A0A3C0HK07-F1
#
_entry.id   AF-A0A3C0HK07-F1
#
_cell.length_a   1.000
_cell.length_b   1.000
_cell.length_c   1.000
_cell.angle_alpha   90.00
_cell.angle_beta   90.00
_cell.angle_gamma   90.00
#
_symmetry.space_group_name_H-M   'P 1'
#
loop_
_entity.id
_entity.type
_entity.pdbx_description
1 polymer ?
#
loop_
_entity_poly.entity_id
_entity_poly.type
_entity_poly.pdbx_seq_one_letter_code
_entity_poly.pdbx_strand_id
1 'polypeptide(L)'
;GHSLGGLVSLLAARDIELPVQRIVCLGSPLTGSGAARAVNDRGLGFGMGRSARVLLKGLEHAPPQREVGAIAGTLEVGLGRVFGTFDGPHDGTVGVDETRLPGLVDHFEVRASHMGLLVSRVAAEAAVNFLRSGRFGG
;
A
#
# COMPACT_ATOMS: atom_id res chain seq x y z
N GLY A 1 7.13 1.40 -3.81
CA GLY A 1 6.11 1.05 -4.83
C GLY A 1 4.78 1.65 -4.44
N HIS A 2 3.96 2.05 -5.42
CA HIS A 2 2.62 2.62 -5.18
C HIS A 2 1.54 1.58 -5.49
N SER A 3 0.46 1.54 -4.70
CA SER A 3 -0.68 0.62 -4.89
C SER A 3 -0.21 -0.83 -5.05
N LEU A 4 -0.64 -1.55 -6.09
CA LEU A 4 -0.18 -2.89 -6.44
C LEU A 4 1.36 -3.00 -6.53
N GLY A 5 2.05 -1.96 -6.99
CA GLY A 5 3.50 -1.94 -7.12
C GLY A 5 4.23 -2.13 -5.78
N GLY A 6 3.62 -1.75 -4.66
CA GLY A 6 4.17 -2.04 -3.32
C GLY A 6 4.14 -3.53 -3.00
N LEU A 7 3.02 -4.21 -3.25
CA LEU A 7 2.92 -5.67 -3.08
C LEU A 7 3.92 -6.42 -3.95
N VAL A 8 4.03 -6.03 -5.23
CA VAL A 8 5.01 -6.63 -6.16
C VAL A 8 6.44 -6.42 -5.66
N SER A 9 6.75 -5.24 -5.13
CA SER A 9 8.09 -4.94 -4.57
C SER A 9 8.39 -5.83 -3.36
N LEU A 10 7.43 -6.04 -2.47
CA LEU A 10 7.61 -6.90 -1.29
C LEU A 10 7.71 -8.38 -1.63
N LEU A 11 6.95 -8.86 -2.63
CA LEU A 11 7.08 -10.23 -3.13
C LEU A 11 8.46 -10.45 -3.77
N ALA A 12 8.91 -9.54 -4.64
CA ALA A 12 10.23 -9.62 -5.24
C ALA A 12 11.35 -9.58 -4.18
N ALA A 13 11.19 -8.77 -3.13
CA ALA A 13 12.15 -8.68 -2.04
C ALA A 13 12.21 -9.92 -1.13
N ARG A 14 11.18 -10.79 -1.14
CA ARG A 14 11.19 -12.09 -0.45
C ARG A 14 11.90 -13.15 -1.27
N ASP A 15 11.63 -13.19 -2.57
CA ASP A 15 12.05 -14.31 -3.42
C ASP A 15 13.42 -14.08 -4.06
N ILE A 16 13.91 -12.84 -4.08
CA ILE A 16 15.15 -12.44 -4.74
C ILE A 16 16.05 -11.67 -3.76
N GLU A 17 17.31 -12.09 -3.67
CA GLU A 17 18.36 -11.28 -3.05
C GLU A 17 18.58 -10.02 -3.88
N LEU A 18 18.01 -8.92 -3.39
CA LEU A 18 18.17 -7.60 -3.99
C LEU A 18 19.01 -6.75 -3.03
N PRO A 19 19.94 -5.91 -3.52
CA PRO A 19 20.72 -4.98 -2.69
C PRO A 19 19.86 -3.78 -2.22
N VAL A 20 18.62 -4.05 -1.83
CA VAL A 20 17.63 -3.06 -1.39
C VAL A 20 17.34 -3.33 0.07
N GLN A 21 17.78 -2.44 0.96
CA GLN A 21 17.56 -2.61 2.40
C GLN A 21 16.21 -2.04 2.86
N ARG A 22 15.75 -0.96 2.21
CA ARG A 22 14.55 -0.22 2.61
C ARG A 22 13.55 -0.12 1.48
N ILE A 23 12.28 -0.33 1.81
CA ILE A 23 11.18 -0.29 0.85
C ILE A 23 10.08 0.61 1.41
N VAL A 24 9.65 1.60 0.62
CA VAL A 24 8.48 2.43 0.95
C VAL A 24 7.31 2.01 0.06
N CYS A 25 6.18 1.70 0.69
CA CYS A 25 4.90 1.41 0.05
C CYS A 25 3.99 2.64 0.16
N LEU A 26 3.43 3.10 -0.95
CA LEU A 26 2.52 4.26 -0.99
C LEU A 26 1.11 3.79 -1.32
N GLY A 27 0.18 3.88 -0.36
CA GLY A 27 -1.22 3.49 -0.54
C GLY A 27 -1.35 2.05 -1.06
N SER A 28 -0.51 1.14 -0.59
CA SER A 28 -0.52 -0.26 -1.03
C SER A 28 -1.40 -1.11 -0.13
N PRO A 29 -2.33 -1.92 -0.68
CA PRO A 29 -3.21 -2.78 0.13
C PRO A 29 -2.45 -4.03 0.59
N LEU A 30 -1.51 -3.85 1.51
CA LEU A 30 -0.55 -4.85 1.94
C LEU A 30 -1.20 -6.06 2.63
N THR A 31 -2.29 -5.87 3.36
CA THR A 31 -3.06 -6.94 4.04
C THR A 31 -4.27 -7.42 3.23
N GLY A 32 -4.37 -6.97 1.98
CA GLY A 32 -5.46 -7.29 1.06
C GLY A 32 -6.32 -6.06 0.76
N SER A 33 -7.08 -6.12 -0.34
CA SER A 33 -7.89 -5.00 -0.84
C SER A 33 -9.37 -5.36 -0.86
N GLY A 34 -10.16 -4.65 -0.06
CA GLY A 34 -11.61 -4.68 -0.06
C GLY A 34 -12.18 -4.16 -1.38
N ALA A 35 -11.60 -3.11 -1.95
CA ALA A 35 -11.99 -2.60 -3.28
C ALA A 35 -11.82 -3.67 -4.37
N ALA A 36 -10.69 -4.38 -4.40
CA ALA A 36 -10.48 -5.46 -5.36
C ALA A 36 -11.47 -6.61 -5.15
N ARG A 37 -11.81 -6.93 -3.89
CA ARG A 37 -12.82 -7.95 -3.54
C ARG A 37 -14.20 -7.57 -4.06
N ALA A 38 -14.63 -6.34 -3.84
CA ALA A 38 -15.93 -5.87 -4.27
C ALA A 38 -16.06 -5.70 -5.80
N VAL A 39 -14.95 -5.48 -6.52
CA VAL A 39 -14.92 -5.56 -8.00
C VAL A 39 -15.04 -7.00 -8.46
N ASN A 40 -14.30 -7.92 -7.82
CA ASN A 40 -14.36 -9.35 -8.12
C ASN A 40 -15.75 -9.95 -7.86
N ASP A 41 -16.38 -9.63 -6.73
CA ASP A 41 -17.68 -10.17 -6.32
C ASP A 41 -18.82 -9.70 -7.25
N ARG A 42 -18.63 -8.56 -7.94
CA ARG A 42 -19.55 -8.07 -8.98
C ARG A 42 -19.32 -8.70 -10.36
N GLY A 43 -18.40 -9.66 -10.49
CA GLY A 43 -18.04 -10.28 -11.76
C GLY A 43 -17.23 -9.38 -12.69
N LEU A 44 -16.81 -8.20 -12.21
CA LEU A 44 -16.04 -7.21 -12.97
C LEU A 44 -14.52 -7.41 -12.86
N GLY A 45 -14.08 -8.48 -12.20
CA GLY A 45 -12.67 -8.86 -12.09
C GLY A 45 -12.06 -9.46 -13.36
N PHE A 46 -12.82 -9.50 -14.47
CA PHE A 46 -12.41 -10.09 -15.74
C PHE A 46 -11.23 -9.30 -16.34
N GLY A 47 -10.01 -9.77 -16.06
CA GLY A 47 -8.74 -9.12 -16.46
C GLY A 47 -7.73 -8.89 -15.34
N MET A 48 -8.08 -9.10 -14.06
CA MET A 48 -7.15 -8.84 -12.94
C MET A 48 -6.02 -9.89 -12.78
N GLY A 49 -6.08 -11.03 -13.47
CA GLY A 49 -4.97 -11.99 -13.62
C GLY A 49 -4.33 -12.47 -12.30
N ARG A 50 -3.03 -12.79 -12.33
CA ARG A 50 -2.25 -13.25 -11.16
C ARG A 50 -2.20 -12.21 -10.02
N SER A 51 -2.26 -10.93 -10.39
CA SER A 51 -2.27 -9.78 -9.48
C SER A 51 -3.55 -9.70 -8.64
N ALA A 52 -4.67 -10.20 -9.14
CA ALA A 52 -5.93 -10.28 -8.40
C ALA A 52 -5.77 -11.08 -7.11
N ARG A 53 -5.15 -12.26 -7.18
CA ARG A 53 -4.96 -13.13 -6.00
C ARG A 53 -4.07 -12.48 -4.95
N VAL A 54 -3.05 -11.74 -5.38
CA VAL A 54 -2.16 -11.00 -4.48
C VAL A 54 -2.90 -9.85 -3.82
N LEU A 55 -3.68 -9.08 -4.58
CA LEU A 55 -4.52 -7.99 -4.03
C LEU A 55 -5.60 -8.52 -3.08
N LEU A 56 -6.19 -9.68 -3.36
CA LEU A 56 -7.25 -10.25 -2.52
C LEU A 56 -6.72 -10.87 -1.22
N LYS A 57 -5.52 -11.48 -1.25
CA LYS A 57 -4.92 -12.14 -0.09
C LYS A 57 -4.08 -11.19 0.77
N GLY A 58 -3.38 -10.25 0.13
CA GLY A 58 -2.32 -9.50 0.79
C GLY A 58 -1.14 -10.38 1.22
N LEU A 59 -0.38 -9.86 2.16
CA LEU A 59 0.76 -10.49 2.82
C LEU A 59 0.43 -10.62 4.32
N GLU A 60 0.97 -11.66 4.95
CA GLU A 60 0.80 -11.88 6.39
C GLU A 60 1.78 -11.03 7.22
N HIS A 61 2.96 -10.72 6.66
CA HIS A 61 4.03 -10.00 7.36
C HIS A 61 4.98 -9.31 6.37
N ALA A 62 5.63 -8.21 6.77
CA ALA A 62 6.74 -7.61 6.02
C ALA A 62 7.93 -8.60 5.92
N PRO A 63 8.74 -8.56 4.86
CA PRO A 63 9.93 -9.42 4.73
C PRO A 63 10.92 -9.12 5.86
N PRO A 64 11.38 -10.13 6.64
CA PRO A 64 12.12 -9.90 7.88
C PRO A 64 13.51 -9.28 7.71
N GLN A 65 14.10 -9.39 6.52
CA GLN A 65 15.43 -8.87 6.20
C GLN A 65 15.38 -7.45 5.58
N ARG A 66 14.20 -6.83 5.53
CA ARG A 66 13.96 -5.54 4.86
C ARG A 66 13.26 -4.59 5.81
N GLU A 67 13.71 -3.35 5.84
CA GLU A 67 12.99 -2.29 6.52
C GLU A 67 11.86 -1.80 5.61
N VAL A 68 10.62 -2.10 5.99
CA VAL A 68 9.45 -1.70 5.19
C VAL A 68 8.69 -0.61 5.91
N GLY A 69 8.46 0.50 5.21
CA GLY A 69 7.61 1.59 5.64
C GLY A 69 6.39 1.69 4.73
N ALA A 70 5.24 2.03 5.31
CA ALA A 70 4.03 2.30 4.52
C ALA A 70 3.52 3.72 4.77
N ILE A 71 3.21 4.43 3.69
CA ILE A 71 2.53 5.73 3.72
C ILE A 71 1.10 5.51 3.23
N ALA A 72 0.11 5.85 4.06
CA ALA A 72 -1.30 5.73 3.75
C ALA A 72 -1.92 7.10 3.45
N GLY A 73 -2.79 7.15 2.44
CA GLY A 73 -3.61 8.33 2.17
C GLY A 73 -4.91 8.31 2.97
N THR A 74 -5.43 9.48 3.33
CA THR A 74 -6.68 9.63 4.10
C THR A 74 -7.69 10.57 3.47
N LEU A 75 -7.46 11.01 2.23
CA LEU A 75 -8.41 11.87 1.51
C LEU A 75 -9.25 11.05 0.54
N GLU A 76 -10.55 10.98 0.80
CA GLU A 76 -11.54 10.14 0.10
C GLU A 76 -11.94 10.69 -1.29
N VAL A 77 -10.97 10.93 -2.17
CA VAL A 77 -11.20 11.41 -3.53
C VAL A 77 -10.79 10.32 -4.51
N GLY A 78 -11.77 9.60 -5.08
CA GLY A 78 -11.49 8.51 -6.02
C GLY A 78 -12.65 7.52 -6.21
N LEU A 79 -12.37 6.42 -6.92
CA LEU A 79 -13.33 5.38 -7.32
C LEU A 79 -13.97 4.63 -6.12
N GLY A 80 -13.39 4.71 -4.92
CA GLY A 80 -13.83 4.02 -3.72
C GLY A 80 -15.24 4.37 -3.26
N ARG A 81 -15.76 5.55 -3.61
CA ARG A 81 -17.18 5.90 -3.36
C ARG A 81 -18.16 5.01 -4.14
N VAL A 82 -17.71 4.31 -5.19
CA VAL A 82 -18.55 3.43 -6.02
C VAL A 82 -18.31 1.95 -5.73
N PHE A 83 -17.10 1.57 -5.30
CA PHE A 83 -16.70 0.16 -5.29
C PHE A 83 -16.54 -0.50 -3.93
N GLY A 84 -16.41 0.20 -2.80
CA GLY A 84 -16.25 -0.46 -1.49
C GLY A 84 -16.77 0.34 -0.29
N THR A 85 -17.30 -0.36 0.71
CA THR A 85 -17.54 0.20 2.05
C THR A 85 -16.22 0.11 2.82
N PHE A 86 -15.60 1.25 3.11
CA PHE A 86 -14.47 1.33 4.03
C PHE A 86 -15.01 1.67 5.41
N ASP A 87 -14.67 0.88 6.42
CA ASP A 87 -15.12 1.10 7.81
C ASP A 87 -14.24 2.11 8.57
N GLY A 88 -13.24 2.70 7.91
CA GLY A 88 -12.27 3.64 8.47
C GLY A 88 -11.61 4.53 7.42
N PRO A 89 -10.60 5.35 7.78
CA PRO A 89 -9.96 6.29 6.86
C PRO A 89 -9.40 5.60 5.62
N HIS A 90 -9.55 6.23 4.46
CA HIS A 90 -9.09 5.67 3.19
C HIS A 90 -8.72 6.76 2.17
N ASP A 91 -7.91 6.41 1.18
CA ASP A 91 -7.43 7.32 0.15
C ASP A 91 -8.35 7.39 -1.09
N GLY A 92 -9.54 6.81 -0.98
CA GLY A 92 -10.46 6.63 -2.09
C GLY A 92 -10.23 5.35 -2.91
N THR A 93 -9.25 4.50 -2.60
CA THR A 93 -9.06 3.18 -3.23
C THR A 93 -8.60 2.12 -2.24
N VAL A 94 -7.78 2.50 -1.28
CA VAL A 94 -7.15 1.63 -0.29
C VAL A 94 -7.43 2.18 1.11
N GLY A 95 -7.85 1.30 2.01
CA GLY A 95 -8.08 1.63 3.41
C GLY A 95 -6.77 1.77 4.17
N VAL A 96 -6.71 2.65 5.18
CA VAL A 96 -5.52 2.77 6.04
C VAL A 96 -5.17 1.44 6.68
N ASP A 97 -6.15 0.67 7.15
CA ASP A 97 -5.92 -0.65 7.75
C ASP A 97 -5.37 -1.67 6.75
N GLU A 98 -5.71 -1.54 5.47
CA GLU A 98 -5.16 -2.38 4.40
C GLU A 98 -3.65 -2.15 4.21
N THR A 99 -3.16 -0.95 4.56
CA THR A 99 -1.74 -0.61 4.48
C THR A 99 -0.94 -1.03 5.72
N ARG A 100 -1.60 -1.43 6.82
CA ARG A 100 -0.98 -1.78 8.11
C ARG A 100 -0.55 -3.24 8.15
N LEU A 101 0.56 -3.55 7.49
CA LEU A 101 1.16 -4.88 7.50
C LEU A 101 1.92 -5.15 8.81
N PRO A 102 1.78 -6.33 9.44
CA PRO A 102 2.67 -6.71 10.54
C PRO A 102 4.15 -6.67 10.13
N GLY A 103 5.02 -6.18 11.01
CA GLY A 103 6.45 -6.07 10.75
C GLY A 103 6.92 -4.83 9.99
N LEU A 104 6.03 -3.88 9.72
CA LEU A 104 6.46 -2.55 9.26
C LEU A 104 7.35 -1.91 10.33
N VAL A 105 8.41 -1.25 9.88
CA VAL A 105 9.29 -0.45 10.75
C VAL A 105 8.61 0.85 11.15
N ASP A 106 7.83 1.41 10.22
CA ASP A 106 7.09 2.64 10.45
C ASP A 106 5.85 2.71 9.54
N HIS A 107 4.85 3.48 9.96
CA HIS A 107 3.60 3.71 9.23
C HIS A 107 3.20 5.17 9.38
N PHE A 108 2.91 5.83 8.25
CA PHE A 108 2.66 7.27 8.24
C PHE A 108 1.41 7.61 7.42
N GLU A 109 0.53 8.42 7.99
CA GLU A 109 -0.71 8.84 7.34
C GLU A 109 -0.56 10.26 6.79
N VAL A 110 -0.99 10.47 5.55
CA VAL A 110 -0.95 11.75 4.87
C VAL A 110 -2.33 12.06 4.31
N ARG A 111 -2.77 13.32 4.48
CA ARG A 111 -4.01 13.81 3.85
C ARG A 111 -3.83 13.97 2.34
N ALA A 112 -3.88 12.87 1.61
CA ALA A 112 -3.81 12.78 0.17
C ALA A 112 -4.71 11.66 -0.35
N SER A 113 -5.21 11.80 -1.57
CA SER A 113 -5.95 10.73 -2.24
C SER A 113 -5.00 9.69 -2.81
N HIS A 114 -5.53 8.57 -3.29
CA HIS A 114 -4.73 7.48 -3.81
C HIS A 114 -3.73 7.94 -4.87
N MET A 115 -4.18 8.76 -5.82
CA MET A 115 -3.31 9.38 -6.83
C MET A 115 -2.59 10.61 -6.31
N GLY A 116 -3.18 11.34 -5.37
CA GLY A 116 -2.53 12.45 -4.69
C GLY A 116 -1.24 12.06 -3.97
N LEU A 117 -1.11 10.82 -3.48
CA LEU A 117 0.12 10.32 -2.85
C LEU A 117 1.35 10.42 -3.75
N LEU A 118 1.20 10.27 -5.08
CA LEU A 118 2.32 10.33 -6.03
C LEU A 118 2.88 11.74 -6.22
N VAL A 119 2.09 12.77 -5.95
CA VAL A 119 2.46 14.19 -6.13
C VAL A 119 2.49 14.95 -4.81
N SER A 120 2.26 14.27 -3.68
CA SER A 120 2.24 14.87 -2.35
C SER A 120 3.66 15.15 -1.88
N ARG A 121 3.97 16.43 -1.66
CA ARG A 121 5.24 16.86 -1.06
C ARG A 121 5.49 16.19 0.29
N VAL A 122 4.46 16.11 1.12
CA VAL A 122 4.54 15.50 2.46
C VAL A 122 4.88 14.01 2.37
N ALA A 123 4.24 13.28 1.44
CA ALA A 123 4.55 11.86 1.23
C ALA A 123 5.97 11.66 0.68
N ALA A 124 6.42 12.53 -0.22
CA ALA A 124 7.77 12.48 -0.77
C ALA A 124 8.84 12.74 0.30
N GLU A 125 8.66 13.76 1.13
CA GLU A 125 9.58 14.10 2.23
C GLU A 125 9.66 12.96 3.25
N ALA A 126 8.52 12.41 3.67
CA ALA A 126 8.47 11.24 4.54
C ALA A 126 9.18 10.04 3.91
N ALA A 127 8.92 9.73 2.64
CA ALA A 127 9.58 8.62 1.95
C ALA A 127 11.11 8.79 1.89
N VAL A 128 11.60 10.01 1.62
CA VAL A 128 13.03 10.33 1.63
C VAL A 128 13.63 10.12 3.02
N ASN A 129 12.95 10.58 4.07
CA ASN A 129 13.40 10.36 5.45
C ASN A 129 13.51 8.87 5.77
N PHE A 130 12.47 8.10 5.48
CA PHE A 130 12.47 6.66 5.72
C PHE A 130 13.58 5.94 4.95
N LEU A 131 13.80 6.28 3.68
CA LEU A 131 14.87 5.69 2.88
C LEU A 131 16.27 6.02 3.43
N ARG A 132 16.42 7.13 4.17
CA ARG A 132 17.68 7.51 4.81
C ARG A 132 17.87 6.89 6.20
N SER A 133 16.85 6.91 7.04
CA SER A 133 16.96 6.62 8.48
C SER A 133 16.09 5.45 8.98
N GLY A 134 15.20 4.89 8.16
CA GLY A 134 14.24 3.87 8.57
C GLY A 134 13.01 4.42 9.33
N ARG A 135 12.85 5.75 9.43
CA ARG A 135 11.70 6.40 10.07
C ARG A 135 11.13 7.50 9.18
N PHE A 136 9.80 7.68 9.19
CA PHE A 136 9.13 8.75 8.46
C PHE A 136 9.29 10.11 9.16
N GLY A 137 9.30 10.10 10.50
CA GLY A 137 9.67 11.24 11.33
C GLY A 137 11.18 11.46 11.35
N GLY A 138 11.60 12.72 11.21
CA GLY A 138 12.98 13.16 11.44
C GLY A 138 13.28 13.37 12.91
#